data_AF-A0A969SCP2-F1
#
_entry.id   AF-A0A969SCP2-F1
#
_cell.length_a   1.000
_cell.length_b   1.000
_cell.length_c   1.000
_cell.angle_alpha   90.00
_cell.angle_beta   90.00
_cell.angle_gamma   90.00
#
_symmetry.space_group_name_H-M   'P 1'
#
loop_
_entity.id
_entity.type
_entity.pdbx_description
1 polymer ?
#
loop_
_entity_poly.entity_id
_entity_poly.type
_entity_poly.pdbx_seq_one_letter_code
_entity_poly.pdbx_strand_id
1 'polypeptide(L)' 'MCIERLDLNGGQYFAHVGVHGKNWKSLLEYQDKVHTLVVEPSVVLEGLLHPPCQWRLAL' A
#
# COMPACT_ATOMS: atom_id res chain seq x y z
N MET A 1 -2.61 10.79 -12.14
CA MET A 1 -3.47 9.83 -11.42
C MET A 1 -2.99 9.84 -9.98
N CYS A 2 -3.83 10.25 -9.02
CA CYS A 2 -3.45 10.38 -7.61
C CYS A 2 -4.18 9.31 -6.80
N ILE A 3 -3.50 8.67 -5.84
CA ILE A 3 -4.16 7.78 -4.89
C ILE A 3 -4.76 8.68 -3.81
N GLU A 4 -6.08 8.80 -3.78
CA GLU A 4 -6.77 9.79 -2.93
C GLU A 4 -6.72 9.43 -1.44
N ARG A 5 -6.54 8.15 -1.10
CA ARG A 5 -6.45 7.71 0.29
C ARG A 5 -5.66 6.42 0.46
N LEU A 6 -4.65 6.49 1.31
CA LEU A 6 -3.94 5.36 1.90
C LEU A 6 -4.00 5.57 3.41
N ASP A 7 -4.49 4.58 4.14
CA ASP A 7 -4.57 4.64 5.60
C ASP A 7 -3.19 4.35 6.23
N LEU A 8 -2.17 5.09 5.78
CA LEU A 8 -0.78 5.05 6.20
C LEU A 8 -0.44 6.35 6.90
N ASN A 9 0.46 6.26 7.88
CA ASN A 9 1.04 7.43 8.49
C ASN A 9 1.93 8.20 7.49
N GLY A 10 2.28 9.44 7.83
CA GLY A 10 3.20 10.23 7.03
C GLY A 10 4.58 9.58 6.95
N GLY A 11 5.20 9.58 5.78
CA GLY A 11 6.52 9.00 5.60
C GLY A 11 6.85 8.57 4.17
N GLN A 12 8.00 7.91 4.04
CA GLN A 12 8.47 7.35 2.77
C GLN A 12 8.23 5.84 2.75
N TYR A 13 7.58 5.40 1.68
CA TYR A 13 7.21 4.02 1.43
C TYR A 13 7.76 3.56 0.08
N PHE A 14 7.81 2.25 -0.11
CA PHE A 14 8.13 1.65 -1.40
C PHE A 14 6.90 0.93 -1.95
N ALA A 15 6.58 1.21 -3.21
CA ALA A 15 5.60 0.44 -3.95
C ALA A 15 6.28 -0.76 -4.60
N HIS A 16 5.70 -1.93 -4.37
CA HIS A 16 6.05 -3.18 -5.04
C HIS A 16 4.99 -3.46 -6.09
N VAL A 17 5.41 -3.88 -7.28
CA VAL A 17 4.50 -4.11 -8.41
C VAL A 17 4.65 -5.55 -8.87
N GLY A 18 3.54 -6.23 -9.10
CA GLY A 18 3.55 -7.59 -9.61
C GLY A 18 2.40 -7.83 -10.58
N VAL A 19 2.64 -8.77 -11.49
CA VAL A 19 1.64 -9.30 -12.43
C VAL A 19 1.36 -10.73 -12.02
N HIS A 20 0.10 -11.05 -11.77
CA HIS A 20 -0.33 -12.42 -11.51
C HIS A 20 -1.17 -12.94 -12.68
N GLY A 21 -1.24 -14.27 -12.80
CA GLY A 21 -2.09 -14.93 -13.78
C GLY A 21 -3.58 -14.79 -13.45
N LYS A 22 -4.44 -15.61 -14.06
CA LYS A 22 -5.89 -15.57 -13.85
C LYS A 22 -6.32 -15.71 -12.38
N ASN A 23 -5.46 -16.27 -11.54
CA ASN A 23 -5.64 -16.34 -10.10
C ASN A 23 -4.36 -15.89 -9.38
N TRP A 24 -4.51 -15.49 -8.12
CA TRP A 24 -3.41 -15.09 -7.24
C TRP A 24 -2.41 -16.22 -6.92
N LYS A 25 -2.64 -17.45 -7.42
CA LYS A 25 -1.75 -18.60 -7.17
C LYS A 25 -0.55 -18.63 -8.10
N SER A 26 -0.54 -17.84 -9.17
CA SER A 26 0.56 -17.78 -10.13
C SER A 26 1.06 -16.34 -10.25
N LEU A 27 2.27 -16.09 -9.76
CA LEU A 27 3.00 -14.86 -9.98
C LEU A 27 3.75 -14.98 -11.31
N LEU A 28 3.51 -14.05 -12.23
CA LEU A 28 4.17 -14.00 -13.53
C LEU A 28 5.38 -13.07 -13.49
N GLU A 29 5.24 -11.94 -12.83
CA GLU A 29 6.30 -10.94 -12.68
C GLU A 29 6.18 -10.26 -11.31
N TYR A 30 7.33 -9.93 -10.73
CA TYR A 30 7.41 -9.12 -9.51
C TYR A 30 8.63 -8.22 -9.57
N GLN A 31 8.42 -6.96 -9.25
CA GLN A 31 9.46 -5.95 -9.15
C GLN A 31 9.46 -5.37 -7.74
N ASP A 32 10.63 -5.42 -7.11
CA ASP A 32 10.82 -4.95 -5.74
C ASP A 32 11.12 -3.45 -5.72
N LYS A 33 10.43 -2.69 -4.86
CA LYS A 33 10.70 -1.26 -4.58
C LYS A 33 10.80 -0.37 -5.83
N VAL A 34 9.86 -0.52 -6.75
CA VAL A 34 9.89 0.16 -8.07
C VAL A 34 9.75 1.67 -7.92
N HIS A 35 8.93 2.12 -6.98
CA HIS A 35 8.67 3.54 -6.77
C HIS A 35 8.71 3.91 -5.30
N THR A 36 9.27 5.09 -5.01
CA THR A 36 9.14 5.73 -3.72
C THR A 36 7.80 6.48 -3.67
N LEU A 37 7.01 6.21 -2.65
CA LEU A 37 5.77 6.89 -2.34
C LEU A 37 5.99 7.78 -1.11
N VAL A 38 5.68 9.06 -1.22
CA VAL A 38 5.67 9.98 -0.09
C VAL A 38 4.23 10.18 0.36
N VAL A 39 3.94 9.84 1.61
CA VAL A 39 2.65 10.09 2.25
C VAL A 39 2.79 11.35 3.08
N GLU A 40 2.04 12.39 2.71
CA GLU A 40 1.97 13.65 3.46
C GLU A 40 0.91 13.53 4.56
N PRO A 41 1.29 13.56 5.85
CA PRO A 41 0.33 13.42 6.93
C PRO A 41 -0.47 14.72 7.11
N SER A 42 -1.79 14.60 7.27
CA SER A 42 -2.61 15.70 7.78
C SER A 42 -2.47 15.88 9.30
N VAL A 43 -2.10 14.81 10.01
CA VAL A 43 -1.85 14.76 11.46
C VAL A 43 -0.72 13.77 11.72
N VAL A 44 0.20 14.10 12.63
CA VAL A 44 1.25 13.18 13.08
C VAL A 44 0.67 12.27 14.16
N LEU A 45 0.56 10.98 13.86
CA LEU A 45 0.19 9.94 14.84
C LEU A 45 1.37 8.99 15.08
N GLU A 46 1.33 8.21 16.15
CA GLU A 46 2.27 7.11 16.34
C GLU A 46 1.79 5.85 15.59
N GLY A 47 2.73 5.07 15.06
CA GLY A 47 2.45 3.82 14.36
C GLY A 47 2.46 3.94 12.83
N LEU A 48 2.17 2.84 12.14
CA LEU A 48 2.27 2.73 10.68
C LEU A 48 0.95 3.06 9.96
N LEU A 49 -0.18 2.72 10.59
CA LEU A 49 -1.51 2.89 10.01
C LEU A 49 -2.13 4.19 10.53
N HIS A 50 -2.71 4.97 9.63
CA HIS A 50 -3.45 6.19 9.96
C HIS A 50 -4.92 5.98 9.58
N PRO A 51 -5.84 5.89 10.56
CA PRO A 51 -7.25 5.65 10.30
C PRO A 51 -7.85 6.66 9.31
N PRO A 52 -8.97 6.31 8.66
CA PRO A 52 -9.88 5.21 9.03
C PRO A 52 -9.63 3.86 8.34
N CYS A 53 -9.41 2.77 9.10
CA CYS A 53 -9.61 1.41 8.57
C CYS A 53 -10.56 0.54 9.41
N GLN A 54 -11.36 -0.28 8.73
CA GLN A 54 -11.86 -1.57 9.24
C GLN A 54 -11.47 -2.68 8.26
N TRP A 55 -10.99 -3.80 8.79
CA TRP A 55 -10.53 -4.95 8.02
C TRP A 55 -11.37 -6.20 8.35
N ARG A 56 -11.77 -6.97 7.33
CA ARG A 56 -12.31 -8.33 7.48
C ARG A 56 -11.66 -9.24 6.44
N LEU A 57 -11.20 -10.41 6.89
CA LEU A 57 -10.90 -11.53 6.01
C LEU A 57 -12.23 -12.21 5.66
N ALA A 58 -12.52 -12.34 4.37
CA ALA A 58 -13.52 -13.30 3.90
C ALA A 58 -12.80 -14.65 3.74
N LEU A 59 -13.29 -15.64 4.50
CA LEU A 59 -12.85 -17.05 4.65
C LEU A 59 -11.86 -17.59 3.61
#